data_AF-A0A968SWB0-F1
#
_entry.id   AF-A0A968SWB0-F1
#
_cell.length_a   1.000
_cell.length_b   1.000
_cell.length_c   1.000
_cell.angle_alpha   90.00
_cell.angle_beta   90.00
_cell.angle_gamma   90.00
#
_symmetry.space_group_name_H-M   'P 1'
#
loop_
_entity.id
_entity.type
_entity.pdbx_description
1 polymer ?
#
loop_
_entity_poly.entity_id
_entity_poly.type
_entity_poly.pdbx_seq_one_letter_code
_entity_poly.pdbx_strand_id
1 'polypeptide(L)'
;MRPLGLTTKLSRNKYARERDGELMIIHGCTGCGELVINRIAADDDSATILDLVERAMAECDILAIEQTELQPLGAHDRALIERRLFGR
;
A
#
# COMPACT_ATOMS: atom_id res chain seq x y z
N MET A 1 -0.97 -8.95 -12.60
CA MET A 1 -0.70 -8.10 -11.43
C MET A 1 -1.13 -8.88 -10.19
N ARG A 2 -0.26 -8.98 -9.18
CA ARG A 2 -0.59 -9.62 -7.89
C ARG A 2 -0.50 -8.57 -6.78
N PRO A 3 -1.59 -8.23 -6.07
CA PRO A 3 -1.51 -7.31 -4.94
C PRO A 3 -0.67 -7.95 -3.83
N LEU A 4 0.12 -7.13 -3.14
CA LEU A 4 1.03 -7.59 -2.09
C LEU A 4 0.88 -6.78 -0.80
N GLY A 5 0.46 -5.52 -0.89
CA GLY A 5 0.32 -4.66 0.28
C GLY A 5 -0.15 -3.25 -0.06
N LEU A 6 -0.16 -2.39 0.95
CA LEU A 6 -0.38 -0.95 0.80
C LEU A 6 0.88 -0.19 1.20
N THR A 7 1.04 1.00 0.62
CA THR A 7 2.04 1.98 1.05
C THR A 7 1.47 3.38 0.96
N THR A 8 2.20 4.36 1.47
CA THR A 8 1.93 5.77 1.16
C THR A 8 3.01 6.29 0.23
N LYS A 9 2.61 7.15 -0.70
CA LYS A 9 3.57 7.78 -1.61
C LYS A 9 4.61 8.57 -0.82
N LEU A 10 5.88 8.19 -0.95
CA LEU A 10 6.98 8.91 -0.32
C LEU A 10 7.01 10.36 -0.81
N SER A 11 6.89 11.30 0.13
CA SER A 11 7.08 12.71 -0.15
C SER A 11 8.55 13.05 0.00
N ARG A 12 9.16 13.62 -1.03
CA ARG A 12 10.55 14.14 -0.98
C ARG A 12 10.65 15.48 -0.25
N ASN A 13 9.55 15.99 0.29
CA ASN A 13 9.53 17.24 1.04
C ASN A 13 10.01 17.01 2.48
N LYS A 14 11.09 17.67 2.88
CA LYS A 14 11.65 17.58 4.25
C LYS A 14 10.70 18.03 5.37
N TYR A 15 9.60 18.69 5.03
CA TYR A 15 8.55 19.14 5.95
C TYR A 15 7.31 18.24 5.94
N ALA A 16 7.23 17.26 5.02
CA ALA A 16 6.14 16.30 5.04
C ALA A 16 6.30 15.37 6.24
N ARG A 17 5.20 15.07 6.94
CA ARG A 17 5.25 14.07 8.00
C ARG A 17 5.48 12.70 7.36
N GLU A 18 6.12 11.81 8.12
CA GLU A 18 6.26 10.42 7.71
C GLU A 18 4.86 9.88 7.38
N ARG A 19 4.69 9.29 6.20
CA ARG A 19 3.43 8.69 5.72
C ARG A 19 2.27 9.67 5.43
N ASP A 20 2.56 10.94 5.17
CA ASP A 20 1.54 11.93 4.73
C ASP A 20 1.07 11.75 3.27
N GLY A 21 1.73 10.89 2.51
CA GLY A 21 1.42 10.62 1.11
C GLY A 21 0.03 10.02 0.85
N GLU A 22 -0.35 10.00 -0.43
CA GLU A 22 -1.52 9.28 -0.92
C GLU A 22 -1.36 7.77 -0.71
N LEU A 23 -2.47 7.08 -0.41
CA LEU A 23 -2.49 5.63 -0.25
C LEU A 23 -2.35 4.95 -1.62
N MET A 24 -1.46 3.97 -1.69
CA MET A 24 -1.09 3.27 -2.93
C MET A 24 -1.10 1.76 -2.69
N ILE A 25 -1.45 0.98 -3.72
CA ILE A 25 -1.36 -0.48 -3.71
C ILE A 25 0.01 -0.89 -4.23
N ILE A 26 0.74 -1.68 -3.44
CA ILE A 26 1.93 -2.41 -3.88
C ILE A 26 1.46 -3.67 -4.61
N HIS A 27 1.98 -3.90 -5.82
CA HIS A 27 1.73 -5.11 -6.56
C HIS A 27 3.00 -5.64 -7.23
N GLY A 28 3.09 -6.97 -7.36
CA GLY A 28 4.05 -7.62 -8.22
C GLY A 28 3.58 -7.52 -9.67
N CYS A 29 4.39 -6.87 -10.51
CA CYS A 29 4.14 -6.82 -11.95
C CYS A 29 4.46 -8.18 -12.57
N THR A 30 3.47 -8.82 -13.17
CA THR A 30 3.64 -10.13 -13.83
C THR A 30 4.37 -10.01 -15.18
N GLY A 31 4.59 -8.79 -15.68
CA GLY A 31 5.32 -8.52 -16.91
C GLY A 31 6.81 -8.35 -16.69
N CYS A 32 7.21 -7.45 -15.78
CA CYS A 32 8.63 -7.18 -15.49
C CYS A 32 9.18 -7.91 -14.26
N GLY A 33 8.32 -8.49 -13.42
CA GLY A 33 8.72 -9.16 -12.17
C GLY A 33 9.02 -8.22 -11.00
N GLU A 34 8.97 -6.90 -11.21
CA GLU A 34 9.28 -5.89 -10.20
C GLU A 34 8.08 -5.59 -9.29
N LEU A 35 8.38 -5.06 -8.10
CA LEU A 35 7.39 -4.47 -7.21
C LEU A 35 7.07 -3.04 -7.64
N VAL A 36 5.81 -2.77 -7.92
CA VAL A 36 5.35 -1.46 -8.41
C VAL A 36 4.19 -0.97 -7.55
N ILE A 37 4.04 0.35 -7.44
CA ILE A 37 2.94 0.98 -6.71
C ILE A 37 1.93 1.62 -7.67
N ASN A 38 0.65 1.43 -7.39
CA ASN A 38 -0.45 2.03 -8.14
C ASN A 38 -1.33 2.90 -7.23
N ARG A 39 -1.84 4.00 -7.80
CA ARG A 39 -2.79 4.88 -7.12
C ARG A 39 -4.14 4.19 -7.02
N ILE A 40 -4.80 4.34 -5.87
CA ILE A 40 -6.21 3.97 -5.69
C ILE A 40 -7.07 5.10 -6.27
N ALA A 41 -7.93 4.79 -7.22
CA ALA A 41 -8.85 5.77 -7.79
C ALA A 41 -9.98 6.08 -6.78
N ALA A 42 -10.59 7.26 -6.92
CA ALA A 42 -11.65 7.68 -5.99
C ALA A 42 -12.95 6.86 -6.16
N ASP A 43 -13.13 6.22 -7.30
CA ASP A 43 -14.24 5.34 -7.65
C ASP A 43 -13.96 3.85 -7.38
N ASP A 44 -12.75 3.50 -6.94
CA ASP A 44 -12.45 2.13 -6.51
C ASP A 44 -13.20 1.78 -5.21
N ASP A 45 -13.65 0.54 -5.08
CA ASP A 45 -14.33 0.08 -3.87
C ASP A 45 -13.34 -0.15 -2.72
N SER A 46 -13.36 0.77 -1.75
CA SER A 46 -12.49 0.76 -0.58
C SER A 46 -12.56 -0.52 0.26
N ALA A 47 -13.74 -1.13 0.38
CA ALA A 47 -13.92 -2.36 1.15
C ALA A 47 -13.25 -3.55 0.47
N THR A 48 -13.42 -3.67 -0.85
CA THR A 48 -12.78 -4.68 -1.69
C THR A 48 -11.26 -4.52 -1.68
N ILE A 49 -10.75 -3.28 -1.75
CA ILE A 49 -9.30 -3.03 -1.63
C ILE A 49 -8.78 -3.50 -0.28
N LEU A 50 -9.47 -3.20 0.81
CA LEU A 50 -9.05 -3.62 2.14
C LEU A 50 -8.99 -5.14 2.26
N ASP A 51 -10.05 -5.85 1.85
CA ASP A 51 -10.08 -7.32 1.88
C ASP A 51 -8.96 -7.94 1.02
N LEU A 52 -8.78 -7.43 -0.20
CA LEU A 52 -7.75 -7.89 -1.12
C LEU A 52 -6.35 -7.75 -0.52
N VAL A 53 -6.08 -6.62 0.12
CA VAL A 53 -4.78 -6.33 0.73
C VAL A 53 -4.59 -7.15 2.00
N GLU A 54 -5.59 -7.25 2.87
CA GLU A 54 -5.48 -8.05 4.11
C GLU A 54 -5.17 -9.51 3.78
N ARG A 55 -5.81 -10.05 2.75
CA ARG A 55 -5.51 -11.41 2.24
C ARG A 55 -4.12 -11.49 1.64
N ALA A 56 -3.74 -10.53 0.80
CA ALA A 56 -2.41 -10.50 0.21
C ALA A 56 -1.31 -10.42 1.28
N MET A 57 -1.47 -9.60 2.31
CA MET A 57 -0.53 -9.47 3.43
C MET A 57 -0.43 -10.75 4.27
N ALA A 58 -1.50 -11.53 4.38
CA ALA A 58 -1.47 -12.83 5.05
C ALA A 58 -0.70 -13.88 4.24
N GLU A 59 -0.71 -13.78 2.92
CA GLU A 59 -0.06 -14.71 2.00
C GLU A 59 1.34 -14.26 1.55
N CYS A 60 1.71 -13.00 1.80
CA CYS A 60 2.93 -12.39 1.30
C CYS A 60 3.96 -12.21 2.41
N ASP A 61 5.21 -12.56 2.11
CA ASP A 61 6.33 -12.34 3.00
C ASP A 61 6.70 -10.85 3.00
N ILE A 62 6.28 -10.12 4.04
CA ILE A 62 6.53 -8.68 4.19
C ILE A 62 8.04 -8.38 4.11
N LEU A 63 8.90 -9.32 4.54
CA LEU A 63 10.36 -9.20 4.48
C LEU A 63 10.89 -9.02 3.05
N ALA A 64 10.20 -9.58 2.05
CA ALA A 64 10.58 -9.40 0.64
C ALA A 64 10.28 -7.99 0.13
N ILE A 65 9.28 -7.31 0.71
CA ILE A 65 8.93 -5.93 0.37
C ILE A 65 9.87 -4.96 1.10
N GLU A 66 10.24 -5.25 2.35
CA GLU A 66 11.16 -4.43 3.14
C GLU A 66 12.58 -4.34 2.56
N GLN A 67 12.97 -5.28 1.69
CA GLN A 67 14.25 -5.20 0.96
C GLN A 67 14.23 -4.18 -0.19
N THR A 68 13.09 -3.54 -0.45
CA THR A 68 12.95 -2.47 -1.45
C THR A 68 12.92 -1.10 -0.80
N GLU A 69 12.99 -0.03 -1.60
CA GLU A 69 12.80 1.34 -1.10
C GLU A 69 11.34 1.65 -0.72
N LEU A 70 10.43 0.68 -0.85
CA LEU A 70 9.04 0.83 -0.45
C LEU A 70 8.89 0.69 1.08
N GLN A 71 8.01 1.49 1.65
CA GLN A 71 7.62 1.38 3.07
C GLN A 71 6.23 0.76 3.16
N PRO A 72 6.10 -0.58 3.25
CA PRO A 72 4.80 -1.22 3.37
C PRO A 72 4.10 -0.81 4.67
N LEU A 73 2.79 -0.61 4.60
CA LEU A 73 1.93 -0.41 5.76
C LEU A 73 1.62 -1.77 6.38
N GLY A 74 1.79 -1.88 7.69
CA GLY A 74 1.56 -3.10 8.45
C GLY A 74 0.26 -3.05 9.26
N ALA A 75 0.04 -4.08 10.08
CA ALA A 75 -1.11 -4.12 11.00
C ALA A 75 -1.17 -2.90 11.94
N HIS A 76 -0.01 -2.34 12.31
CA HIS A 76 0.11 -1.15 13.16
C HIS A 76 -0.43 0.13 12.48
N ASP A 77 -0.54 0.14 11.15
CA ASP A 77 -1.01 1.27 10.35
C ASP A 77 -2.51 1.21 10.05
N ARG A 78 -3.24 0.27 10.64
CA ARG A 78 -4.65 0.04 10.34
C ARG A 78 -5.50 1.32 10.45
N ALA A 79 -5.26 2.14 11.47
CA ALA A 79 -5.96 3.41 11.62
C ALA A 79 -5.69 4.39 10.46
N LEU A 80 -4.46 4.42 9.94
CA LEU A 80 -4.10 5.23 8.77
C LEU A 80 -4.80 4.70 7.51
N ILE A 81 -4.77 3.38 7.30
CA ILE A 81 -5.41 2.71 6.16
C ILE A 81 -6.92 3.01 6.15
N GLU A 82 -7.60 2.79 7.28
CA GLU A 82 -9.04 3.02 7.38
C GLU A 82 -9.41 4.49 7.17
N ARG A 83 -8.64 5.42 7.75
CA ARG A 83 -8.85 6.86 7.51
C ARG A 83 -8.72 7.22 6.03
N ARG A 84 -7.75 6.64 5.31
CA ARG A 84 -7.51 6.96 3.89
C ARG A 84 -8.52 6.31 2.95
N LEU A 85 -8.96 5.08 3.25
CA LEU A 85 -9.94 4.35 2.44
C LEU A 85 -11.38 4.82 2.68
N PHE A 86 -11.72 5.18 3.92
CA PHE A 86 -13.11 5.48 4.31
C PHE A 86 -13.35 6.94 4.72
N GLY A 87 -12.29 7.77 4.80
CA GLY A 87 -12.41 9.19 5.17
C GLY A 87 -12.79 9.46 6.63
N ARG A 88 -12.56 8.49 7.53
CA ARG A 88 -12.91 8.58 8.97
C ARG A 88 -11.87 9.28 9.81
#